data_AF-A0A9D9V5V1-F1
#
_entry.id   AF-A0A9D9V5V1-F1
#
_cell.length_a   1.000
_cell.length_b   1.000
_cell.length_c   1.000
_cell.angle_alpha   90.00
_cell.angle_beta   90.00
_cell.angle_gamma   90.00
#
_symmetry.space_group_name_H-M   'P 1'
#
loop_
_entity.id
_entity.type
_entity.pdbx_description
1 polymer ?
#
loop_
_entity_poly.entity_id
_entity_poly.type
_entity_poly.pdbx_seq_one_letter_code
_entity_poly.pdbx_strand_id
1 'polypeptide(L)' 'MNIPTAQNYPPNSPEAGALPLKRIGFPQEGAYSIGFFLDERASFITGQTLFVDGGGSIGRLI' A
#
# COMPACT_ATOMS: atom_id res chain seq x y z
N MET A 1 -19.63 -5.27 -0.45
CA MET A 1 -18.56 -5.21 -1.46
C MET A 1 -17.33 -5.87 -0.85
N ASN A 2 -16.85 -6.99 -1.39
CA ASN A 2 -15.70 -7.69 -0.81
C ASN A 2 -14.43 -7.05 -1.37
N ILE A 3 -13.60 -6.43 -0.53
CA ILE A 3 -12.32 -5.85 -0.97
C ILE A 3 -11.38 -7.03 -1.25
N PRO A 4 -10.85 -7.20 -2.48
CA PRO A 4 -9.85 -8.22 -2.76
C PRO A 4 -8.64 -8.02 -1.82
N THR A 5 -8.38 -8.99 -0.95
CA THR A 5 -7.25 -8.95 -0.01
C THR A 5 -6.03 -9.63 -0.64
N ALA A 6 -4.82 -9.33 -0.16
CA ALA A 6 -3.60 -10.02 -0.61
C ALA A 6 -3.70 -11.55 -0.59
N GLN A 7 -4.48 -12.10 0.34
CA GLN A 7 -4.75 -13.53 0.45
C GLN A 7 -5.40 -14.14 -0.81
N ASN A 8 -6.11 -13.32 -1.60
CA ASN A 8 -6.85 -13.75 -2.79
C ASN A 8 -6.01 -13.71 -4.08
N TYR A 9 -4.76 -13.24 -4.02
CA TYR A 9 -3.91 -13.14 -5.21
C TYR A 9 -2.85 -14.24 -5.19
N PRO A 10 -2.74 -15.05 -6.27
CA PRO A 10 -1.66 -16.02 -6.37
C PRO A 10 -0.30 -15.31 -6.42
N PRO A 11 0.80 -15.93 -5.94
CA PRO A 11 2.13 -15.32 -5.84
C PRO A 11 2.73 -14.75 -7.15
N ASN A 12 2.13 -15.03 -8.30
CA ASN A 12 2.56 -14.57 -9.64
C ASN A 12 1.40 -13.93 -10.43
N SER A 13 0.40 -13.36 -9.77
CA SER A 13 -0.70 -12.69 -10.47
C SER A 13 -0.17 -11.49 -11.28
N PRO A 14 -0.73 -11.16 -12.45
CA PRO A 14 -0.33 -9.99 -13.23
C PRO A 14 -0.39 -8.69 -12.42
N GLU A 15 -1.36 -8.56 -11.51
CA GLU A 15 -1.51 -7.41 -10.61
C GLU A 15 -0.34 -7.28 -9.65
N ALA A 16 0.08 -8.39 -9.01
CA ALA A 16 1.28 -8.40 -8.17
C ALA A 16 2.53 -8.10 -9.02
N GLY A 17 2.65 -8.71 -10.20
CA GLY A 17 3.77 -8.53 -11.12
C GLY A 17 3.96 -7.09 -11.62
N ALA A 18 2.89 -6.30 -11.69
CA ALA A 18 2.96 -4.89 -12.08
C ALA A 18 3.55 -3.97 -11.00
N LEU A 19 3.52 -4.38 -9.72
CA LEU A 19 4.03 -3.60 -8.62
C LEU A 19 5.56 -3.75 -8.50
N PRO A 20 6.30 -2.71 -8.09
CA PRO A 20 7.72 -2.84 -7.74
C PRO A 20 7.98 -3.90 -6.65
N LEU A 21 7.14 -3.98 -5.62
CA LEU A 21 7.27 -4.99 -4.56
C LEU A 21 6.84 -6.41 -4.97
N LYS A 22 6.33 -6.62 -6.19
CA LYS A 22 5.94 -7.93 -6.74
C LYS A 22 4.96 -8.73 -5.86
N ARG A 23 4.13 -8.04 -5.08
CA ARG A 23 3.11 -8.65 -4.22
C ARG A 23 1.96 -7.69 -3.95
N ILE A 24 0.78 -8.24 -3.69
CA ILE A 24 -0.35 -7.46 -3.18
C ILE A 24 -0.16 -7.25 -1.66
N GLY A 25 -0.50 -6.05 -1.21
CA GLY A 25 -0.45 -5.67 0.20
C GLY A 25 -1.65 -6.19 0.99
N PHE A 26 -1.41 -6.56 2.25
CA PHE A 26 -2.49 -6.90 3.18
C PHE A 26 -3.20 -5.63 3.67
N PRO A 27 -4.51 -5.71 4.00
CA PRO A 27 -5.24 -4.57 4.57
C PRO A 27 -4.57 -3.95 5.81
N GLN A 28 -3.90 -4.78 6.61
CA GLN A 28 -3.16 -4.36 7.80
C GLN A 28 -2.00 -3.41 7.48
N GLU A 29 -1.36 -3.57 6.31
CA GLU A 29 -0.26 -2.69 5.89
C GLU A 29 -0.76 -1.27 5.60
N GLY A 30 -1.95 -1.14 5.04
CA GLY A 30 -2.65 0.15 4.94
C GLY A 30 -3.01 0.72 6.30
N ALA A 31 -3.52 -0.11 7.21
CA ALA A 31 -3.89 0.31 8.57
C ALA A 31 -2.69 0.85 9.37
N TYR A 32 -1.49 0.29 9.22
CA TYR A 32 -0.29 0.80 9.90
C TYR A 32 0.06 2.23 9.48
N SER A 33 -0.19 2.61 8.23
CA SER A 33 0.04 3.98 7.76
C SER A 33 -0.94 4.98 8.38
N ILE A 34 -2.18 4.55 8.62
CA ILE A 34 -3.17 5.34 9.38
C ILE A 34 -2.69 5.49 10.83
N GLY A 35 -2.25 4.38 11.45
CA GLY A 35 -1.68 4.41 12.79
C GLY A 35 -0.48 5.36 12.91
N PHE A 36 0.39 5.40 11.90
CA PHE A 36 1.50 6.35 11.83
C PHE A 36 1.01 7.81 11.86
N PHE A 37 0.01 8.18 11.06
CA PHE A 37 -0.54 9.54 11.08
C PHE A 37 -1.29 9.90 12.37
N LEU A 38 -1.85 8.91 13.06
CA LEU A 38 -2.54 9.12 14.34
C LEU A 38 -1.60 9.17 15.54
N ASP A 39 -0.34 8.79 15.38
CA ASP A 39 0.66 8.83 16.44
C ASP A 39 0.99 10.28 16.83
N GLU A 40 1.11 10.55 18.13
CA GLU A 40 1.43 11.89 18.67
C GLU A 40 2.75 12.45 18.13
N ARG A 41 3.70 11.58 17.78
CA ARG A 41 4.98 11.95 17.18
C ARG A 41 4.83 12.48 15.74
N ALA A 42 3.69 12.23 15.09
CA ALA A 42 3.37 12.76 13.77
C ALA A 42 2.67 14.13 13.80
N SER A 43 2.57 14.78 14.98
CA SER A 43 1.82 16.03 15.18
C SER A 43 2.22 17.23 14.31
N PHE A 44 3.41 17.21 13.68
CA PHE A 44 3.86 18.26 12.75
C PHE A 44 3.67 17.91 11.27
N ILE A 45 3.10 16.74 10.96
CA ILE A 45 2.84 16.28 9.59
C ILE A 45 1.39 16.57 9.23
N THR A 46 1.18 17.46 8.26
CA THR A 46 -0.15 17.81 7.77
C THR A 46 -0.14 18.13 6.27
N GLY A 47 -1.29 17.99 5.62
CA GLY A 47 -1.47 18.25 4.18
C GLY A 47 -0.69 17.32 3.25
N GLN A 48 -0.12 16.22 3.78
CA GLN A 48 0.67 15.27 3.00
C GLN A 48 -0.17 14.10 2.51
N THR A 49 0.18 13.56 1.36
CA THR A 49 -0.35 12.30 0.84
C THR A 49 0.74 11.23 0.92
N LEU A 50 0.44 10.11 1.59
CA LEU A 50 1.33 8.95 1.66
C LEU A 50 0.76 7.83 0.80
N PHE A 51 1.51 7.43 -0.22
CA PHE A 51 1.17 6.27 -1.05
C PHE A 51 1.56 4.98 -0.33
N VAL A 52 0.61 4.04 -0.24
CA VAL A 52 0.79 2.73 0.39
C VAL A 52 0.29 1.66 -0.57
N ASP A 53 1.08 1.40 -1.60
CA ASP A 53 0.64 0.65 -2.78
C ASP A 53 1.72 -0.28 -3.36
N GLY A 54 2.75 -0.59 -2.57
CA GLY A 54 3.87 -1.41 -3.03
C GLY A 54 4.68 -0.80 -4.17
N GLY A 55 4.61 0.53 -4.34
CA GLY A 55 5.33 1.29 -5.36
C GLY A 55 4.55 1.48 -6.67
N GLY A 56 3.27 1.09 -6.74
CA GLY A 56 2.45 1.21 -7.95
C GLY A 56 2.36 2.64 -8.51
N SER A 57 2.34 3.65 -7.64
CA SER A 57 2.21 5.07 -8.01
C SER A 57 3.46 5.64 -8.69
N ILE A 58 4.63 5.00 -8.51
CA ILE A 58 5.90 5.43 -9.12
C ILE A 58 6.47 4.41 -10.11
N GLY A 59 6.06 3.14 -10.01
CA GLY A 59 6.59 2.01 -10.78
C GLY A 59 6.25 2.01 -12.28
N ARG A 60 5.74 3.13 -12.81
CA ARG A 60 5.48 3.33 -14.23
C ARG A 60 6.39 4.44 -14.76
N LEU A 61 7.69 4.21 -14.70
CA LEU A 61 8.66 4.95 -15.50
C LEU A 61 9.19 3.98 -16.54
N ILE A 62 8.87 4.30 -17.81
CA ILE A 62 9.30 3.72 -19.09
C ILE A 62 8.84 2.27 -19.40
#